data_AF-A0AAE1UJJ2-F1
#
_entry.id   AF-A0AAE1UJJ2-F1
#
_cell.length_a   1.000
_cell.length_b   1.000
_cell.length_c   1.000
_cell.angle_alpha   90.00
_cell.angle_beta   90.00
_cell.angle_gamma   90.00
#
_symmetry.space_group_name_H-M   'P 1'
#
loop_
_entity.id
_entity.type
_entity.pdbx_description
1 polymer ?
#
loop_
_entity_poly.entity_id
_entity_poly.type
_entity_poly.pdbx_seq_one_letter_code
_entity_poly.pdbx_strand_id
1 'polypeptide(L)'
;MPLLFTENSEAEGVSGSDVSDLDDRGLQEESDLDYSCSDEEGIEGTEERHVSLHDSIAFDWSDGSDFVPVLHKFQNNRSGVTQEWPCNDEARESDYFCSFLDDEVMSFVAEKTNAYYRWVFRHMEFIPPKSRIRQWADTTARELWQW
;
A
#
# COMPACT_ATOMS: atom_id res chain seq x y z
N MET A 1 31.01 -49.73 -2.24
CA MET A 1 31.65 -49.58 -3.57
C MET A 1 31.49 -48.11 -3.98
N PRO A 2 32.50 -47.48 -4.61
CA PRO A 2 33.38 -46.49 -3.96
C PRO A 2 33.20 -45.02 -4.41
N LEU A 3 33.95 -44.14 -3.72
CA LEU A 3 34.24 -42.74 -4.03
C LEU A 3 35.03 -42.59 -5.35
N LEU A 4 34.76 -41.52 -6.11
CA LEU A 4 35.72 -40.96 -7.08
C LEU A 4 35.70 -39.43 -7.02
N PHE A 5 36.76 -38.89 -6.40
CA PHE A 5 37.33 -37.61 -6.76
C PHE A 5 38.12 -37.77 -8.06
N THR A 6 38.06 -36.78 -8.95
CA THR A 6 39.14 -36.47 -9.88
C THR A 6 39.33 -34.96 -9.93
N GLU A 7 40.51 -34.55 -9.45
CA GLU A 7 41.13 -33.25 -9.64
C GLU A 7 41.78 -33.12 -11.03
N ASN A 8 42.24 -31.89 -11.31
CA ASN A 8 43.24 -31.44 -12.29
C ASN A 8 42.79 -31.20 -13.73
N SER A 9 43.33 -30.23 -14.47
CA SER A 9 44.16 -29.03 -14.18
C SER A 9 44.31 -28.25 -15.50
N GLU A 10 44.90 -27.05 -15.38
CA GLU A 10 45.55 -26.22 -16.43
C GLU A 10 44.61 -25.39 -17.32
N ALA A 11 44.58 -24.05 -17.25
CA ALA A 11 45.58 -22.96 -17.23
C ALA A 11 45.89 -22.39 -18.62
N GLU A 12 46.14 -21.06 -18.59
CA GLU A 12 46.58 -20.14 -19.66
C GLU A 12 45.47 -19.50 -20.52
N GLY A 13 45.42 -18.18 -20.75
CA GLY A 13 46.33 -17.09 -20.39
C GLY A 13 45.83 -15.74 -20.93
N VAL A 14 45.87 -14.74 -20.05
CA VAL A 14 46.12 -13.27 -20.17
C VAL A 14 46.08 -12.56 -21.54
N SER A 15 45.43 -11.37 -21.58
CA SER A 15 45.91 -10.06 -22.12
C SER A 15 44.71 -9.22 -22.64
N GLY A 16 44.47 -7.94 -22.34
CA GLY A 16 45.21 -6.89 -21.64
C GLY A 16 44.32 -5.64 -21.44
N SER A 17 44.86 -4.70 -20.65
CA SER A 17 44.55 -3.27 -20.38
C SER A 17 43.75 -2.47 -21.46
N ASP A 18 43.06 -1.35 -21.21
CA ASP A 18 43.48 -0.16 -20.44
C ASP A 18 42.35 0.90 -20.32
N VAL A 19 42.42 1.65 -19.20
CA VAL A 19 41.88 2.99 -18.81
C VAL A 19 40.72 3.71 -19.51
N SER A 20 39.81 4.29 -18.70
CA SER A 20 39.84 5.74 -18.41
C SER A 20 38.82 6.17 -17.35
N ASP A 21 39.35 6.67 -16.24
CA ASP A 21 38.70 7.58 -15.29
C ASP A 21 38.26 8.88 -15.98
N LEU A 22 37.06 9.38 -15.65
CA LEU A 22 36.73 10.80 -15.66
C LEU A 22 35.74 11.09 -14.50
N ASP A 23 36.26 11.71 -13.45
CA ASP A 23 35.51 12.57 -12.54
C ASP A 23 34.84 13.70 -13.35
N ASP A 24 33.61 14.12 -13.02
CA ASP A 24 33.33 15.51 -12.70
C ASP A 24 31.94 15.71 -12.08
N ARG A 25 31.85 16.76 -11.27
CA ARG A 25 30.85 17.10 -10.28
C ARG A 25 29.69 17.87 -10.93
N GLY A 26 28.48 17.69 -10.40
CA GLY A 26 27.32 18.51 -10.75
C GLY A 26 26.24 18.43 -9.68
N LEU A 27 26.43 19.19 -8.60
CA LEU A 27 25.37 19.56 -7.67
C LEU A 27 24.48 20.64 -8.33
N GLN A 28 23.20 20.66 -7.92
CA GLN A 28 22.15 21.67 -8.18
C GLN A 28 21.45 21.51 -9.55
N GLU A 29 20.12 21.60 -9.66
CA GLU A 29 19.16 22.44 -8.94
C GLU A 29 17.83 21.74 -8.69
N GLU A 30 17.29 21.94 -7.48
CA GLU A 30 15.88 21.72 -7.13
C GLU A 30 15.06 22.75 -7.93
N SER A 31 14.18 22.32 -8.84
CA SER A 31 13.23 23.23 -9.48
C SER A 31 11.88 23.10 -8.78
N ASP A 32 11.64 24.00 -7.81
CA ASP A 32 10.33 24.26 -7.23
C ASP A 32 9.38 24.71 -8.35
N LEU A 33 8.44 23.85 -8.73
CA LEU A 33 7.37 24.21 -9.65
C LEU A 33 6.40 25.14 -8.93
N ASP A 34 6.59 26.45 -9.15
CA ASP A 34 5.68 27.51 -8.76
C ASP A 34 4.38 27.39 -9.56
N TYR A 35 3.31 26.93 -8.91
CA TYR A 35 1.97 26.84 -9.51
C TYR A 35 1.29 28.22 -9.43
N SER A 36 1.64 29.10 -10.37
CA SER A 36 0.91 30.35 -10.58
C SER A 36 -0.38 30.04 -11.37
N CYS A 37 -1.51 29.91 -10.66
CA CYS A 37 -2.84 29.88 -11.29
C CYS A 37 -3.17 31.31 -11.76
N SER A 38 -2.99 31.59 -13.05
CA SER A 38 -3.50 32.79 -13.68
C SER A 38 -4.91 32.51 -14.20
N ASP A 39 -5.90 33.04 -13.49
CA ASP A 39 -7.25 33.26 -14.01
C ASP A 39 -7.25 34.47 -14.97
N GLU A 40 -8.37 34.71 -15.65
CA GLU A 40 -8.63 35.67 -16.77
C GLU A 40 -8.49 34.98 -18.17
N GLU A 41 -9.49 34.82 -19.07
CA GLU A 41 -10.76 35.48 -19.32
C GLU A 41 -11.59 34.69 -20.37
N GLY A 42 -12.92 34.67 -20.19
CA GLY A 42 -13.90 34.97 -21.23
C GLY A 42 -14.34 33.88 -22.22
N ILE A 43 -15.43 33.17 -21.91
CA ILE A 43 -16.45 32.83 -22.93
C ILE A 43 -17.86 33.07 -22.39
N GLU A 44 -18.60 33.78 -23.22
CA GLU A 44 -19.89 34.43 -23.06
C GLU A 44 -21.08 33.45 -23.09
N GLY A 45 -22.00 33.62 -22.14
CA GLY A 45 -23.44 33.44 -22.37
C GLY A 45 -23.99 32.01 -22.47
N THR A 46 -24.45 31.47 -21.34
CA THR A 46 -25.70 30.71 -21.30
C THR A 46 -26.34 30.91 -19.92
N GLU A 47 -27.56 31.45 -19.87
CA GLU A 47 -28.33 31.63 -18.63
C GLU A 47 -28.74 30.27 -18.05
N GLU A 48 -27.80 29.62 -17.37
CA GLU A 48 -28.12 28.51 -16.50
C GLU A 48 -28.57 29.09 -15.16
N ARG A 49 -29.80 28.74 -14.75
CA ARG A 49 -30.30 29.05 -13.41
C ARG A 49 -29.38 28.38 -12.39
N HIS A 50 -28.44 29.17 -11.90
CA HIS A 50 -27.59 28.81 -10.78
C HIS A 50 -28.49 28.71 -9.54
N VAL A 51 -28.97 27.50 -9.25
CA VAL A 51 -29.49 27.20 -7.92
C VAL A 51 -28.31 27.41 -7.00
N SER A 52 -28.28 28.52 -6.26
CA SER A 52 -27.17 28.78 -5.36
C SER A 52 -27.12 27.61 -4.37
N LEU A 53 -26.02 26.86 -4.39
CA LEU A 53 -25.62 25.89 -3.36
C LEU A 53 -25.27 26.61 -2.04
N HIS A 54 -26.02 27.67 -1.71
CA HIS A 54 -25.94 28.47 -0.50
C HIS A 54 -27.21 28.30 0.35
N ASP A 55 -27.97 27.23 0.15
CA ASP A 55 -28.63 26.60 1.30
C ASP A 55 -27.51 25.94 2.11
N SER A 56 -26.76 26.79 2.82
CA SER A 56 -25.83 26.38 3.83
C SER A 56 -26.58 25.48 4.80
N ILE A 57 -26.34 24.18 4.73
CA ILE A 57 -26.67 23.27 5.82
C ILE A 57 -25.86 23.83 7.00
N ALA A 58 -26.51 24.64 7.83
CA ALA A 58 -25.91 25.20 9.01
C ALA A 58 -25.59 24.00 9.91
N PHE A 59 -24.31 23.64 9.96
CA PHE A 59 -23.83 22.61 10.85
C PHE A 59 -23.88 23.19 12.27
N ASP A 60 -24.90 22.81 13.02
CA ASP A 60 -25.09 23.24 14.39
C ASP A 60 -24.39 22.26 15.34
N TRP A 61 -23.39 22.77 16.06
CA TRP A 61 -22.68 21.97 17.06
C TRP A 61 -23.54 21.86 18.32
N SER A 62 -23.92 20.65 18.68
CA SER A 62 -24.43 20.38 20.02
C SER A 62 -23.26 20.33 21.01
N ASP A 63 -23.43 20.93 22.19
CA ASP A 63 -22.42 20.94 23.25
C ASP A 63 -22.26 19.57 23.94
N GLY A 64 -23.15 18.62 23.64
CA GLY A 64 -23.17 17.28 24.20
C GLY A 64 -23.47 17.25 25.70
N SER A 65 -23.98 18.34 26.29
CA SER A 65 -24.26 18.43 27.71
C SER A 65 -25.38 17.48 28.17
N ASP A 66 -26.26 17.08 27.25
CA ASP A 66 -27.33 16.11 27.44
C ASP A 66 -26.95 14.67 27.02
N PHE A 67 -25.71 14.47 26.54
CA PHE A 67 -25.22 13.14 26.19
C PHE A 67 -24.97 12.32 27.46
N VAL A 68 -25.90 11.39 27.73
CA VAL A 68 -25.75 10.39 28.79
C VAL A 68 -25.52 9.03 28.12
N PRO A 69 -24.26 8.54 28.04
CA PRO A 69 -24.01 7.24 27.44
C PRO A 69 -24.67 6.14 28.25
N VAL A 70 -25.27 5.17 27.56
CA VAL A 70 -25.80 3.98 28.20
C VAL A 70 -24.64 3.12 28.69
N LEU A 71 -24.40 3.15 30.01
CA LEU A 71 -23.40 2.30 30.66
C LEU A 71 -23.98 0.89 30.82
N HIS A 72 -23.56 -0.02 29.95
CA HIS A 72 -23.85 -1.43 30.11
C HIS A 72 -23.11 -1.98 31.35
N LYS A 73 -23.82 -2.75 32.20
CA LYS A 73 -23.19 -3.43 33.33
C LYS A 73 -22.22 -4.49 32.80
N PHE A 74 -21.01 -4.51 33.35
CA PHE A 74 -20.06 -5.58 33.08
C PHE A 74 -20.64 -6.92 33.53
N GLN A 75 -20.68 -7.89 32.62
CA GLN A 75 -21.17 -9.24 32.89
C GLN A 75 -19.98 -10.20 32.84
N ASN A 76 -19.46 -10.67 33.97
CA ASN A 76 -18.28 -11.56 34.03
C ASN A 76 -18.35 -12.78 33.08
N ASN A 77 -19.56 -13.26 32.76
CA ASN A 77 -19.77 -14.42 31.90
C ASN A 77 -20.00 -14.09 30.41
N ARG A 78 -20.10 -12.81 30.05
CA ARG A 78 -20.45 -12.34 28.70
C ARG A 78 -19.64 -11.13 28.23
N SER A 79 -18.77 -10.62 29.08
CA SER A 79 -17.90 -9.48 28.82
C SER A 79 -16.45 -9.96 28.84
N GLY A 80 -15.69 -9.59 27.81
CA GLY A 80 -14.32 -10.05 27.61
C GLY A 80 -14.23 -11.31 26.74
N VAL A 81 -13.03 -11.88 26.69
CA VAL A 81 -12.74 -13.11 25.96
C VAL A 81 -13.40 -14.28 26.70
N THR A 82 -14.35 -14.94 26.05
CA THR A 82 -15.08 -16.08 26.64
C THR A 82 -14.26 -17.36 26.55
N GLN A 83 -14.61 -18.39 27.35
CA GLN A 83 -13.90 -19.68 27.39
C GLN A 83 -13.87 -20.44 26.05
N GLU A 84 -14.70 -20.03 25.09
CA GLU A 84 -14.72 -20.59 23.73
C GLU A 84 -13.64 -19.99 22.81
N TRP A 85 -12.82 -19.08 23.34
CA TRP A 85 -11.75 -18.45 22.57
C TRP A 85 -10.58 -19.42 22.32
N PRO A 86 -10.02 -19.45 21.09
CA PRO A 86 -9.00 -20.43 20.72
C PRO A 86 -7.64 -20.20 21.40
N CYS A 87 -7.39 -19.01 21.97
CA CYS A 87 -6.13 -18.67 22.64
C CYS A 87 -6.22 -18.87 24.16
N ASN A 88 -5.19 -19.48 24.75
CA ASN A 88 -5.03 -19.70 26.20
C ASN A 88 -3.86 -18.87 26.76
N ASP A 89 -3.49 -19.09 28.03
CA ASP A 89 -2.41 -18.36 28.70
C ASP A 89 -1.01 -18.61 28.10
N GLU A 90 -0.85 -19.63 27.24
CA GLU A 90 0.40 -19.94 26.52
C GLU A 90 0.43 -19.35 25.11
N ALA A 91 -0.67 -18.71 24.67
CA ALA A 91 -0.78 -18.14 23.35
C ALA A 91 0.16 -16.94 23.16
N ARG A 92 0.74 -16.86 21.97
CA ARG A 92 1.51 -15.69 21.52
C ARG A 92 0.57 -14.64 20.97
N GLU A 93 1.06 -13.41 20.88
CA GLU A 93 0.33 -12.30 20.26
C GLU A 93 -0.08 -12.63 18.82
N SER A 94 0.73 -13.40 18.09
CA SER A 94 0.41 -13.91 16.75
C SER A 94 -0.83 -14.80 16.71
N ASP A 95 -1.08 -15.57 17.76
CA ASP A 95 -2.21 -16.50 17.80
C ASP A 95 -3.53 -15.73 17.92
N TYR A 96 -3.52 -14.62 18.66
CA TYR A 96 -4.65 -13.69 18.70
C TYR A 96 -4.90 -13.02 17.35
N PHE A 97 -3.83 -12.61 16.65
CA PHE A 97 -3.95 -12.04 15.31
C PHE A 97 -4.57 -13.03 14.32
N CYS A 98 -4.07 -14.26 14.30
CA CYS A 98 -4.59 -15.34 13.46
C CYS A 98 -6.02 -15.78 13.83
N SER A 99 -6.53 -15.40 15.01
CA SER A 99 -7.93 -15.68 15.38
C SER A 99 -8.93 -14.79 14.64
N PHE A 100 -8.49 -13.64 14.12
CA PHE A 100 -9.33 -12.72 13.35
C PHE A 100 -9.07 -12.80 11.84
N LEU A 101 -7.88 -13.23 11.45
CA LEU A 101 -7.44 -13.33 10.07
C LEU A 101 -7.06 -14.76 9.80
N ASP A 102 -7.84 -15.41 8.94
CA ASP A 102 -7.55 -16.76 8.47
C ASP A 102 -7.02 -16.74 7.02
N ASP A 103 -6.67 -17.93 6.53
CA ASP A 103 -6.17 -18.09 5.17
C ASP A 103 -7.21 -17.70 4.11
N GLU A 104 -8.51 -17.80 4.42
CA GLU A 104 -9.59 -17.40 3.50
C GLU A 104 -9.61 -15.88 3.34
N VAL A 105 -9.55 -15.14 4.46
CA VAL A 105 -9.48 -13.67 4.46
C VAL A 105 -8.20 -13.21 3.76
N MET A 106 -7.05 -13.80 4.06
CA MET A 106 -5.79 -13.41 3.39
C MET A 106 -5.81 -13.73 1.89
N SER A 107 -6.39 -14.86 1.50
CA SER A 107 -6.57 -15.21 0.09
C SER A 107 -7.49 -14.22 -0.63
N PHE A 108 -8.58 -13.82 0.04
CA PHE A 108 -9.49 -12.81 -0.48
C PHE A 108 -8.80 -11.46 -0.66
N VAL A 109 -8.01 -11.00 0.32
CA VAL A 109 -7.25 -9.75 0.23
C VAL A 109 -6.26 -9.80 -0.94
N ALA A 110 -5.51 -10.90 -1.09
CA ALA A 110 -4.60 -11.09 -2.21
C ALA A 110 -5.35 -11.04 -3.56
N GLU A 111 -6.49 -11.74 -3.67
CA GLU A 111 -7.32 -11.73 -4.88
C GLU A 111 -7.79 -10.31 -5.23
N LYS A 112 -8.34 -9.57 -4.27
CA LYS A 112 -8.85 -8.20 -4.49
C LYS A 112 -7.73 -7.23 -4.84
N THR A 113 -6.58 -7.35 -4.20
CA THR A 113 -5.39 -6.55 -4.50
C THR A 113 -4.93 -6.77 -5.93
N ASN A 114 -4.81 -8.03 -6.36
CA ASN A 114 -4.42 -8.39 -7.72
C ASN A 114 -5.46 -7.96 -8.75
N ALA A 115 -6.75 -8.15 -8.46
CA ALA A 115 -7.84 -7.72 -9.32
C ALA A 115 -7.82 -6.20 -9.54
N TYR A 116 -7.63 -5.43 -8.46
CA TYR A 116 -7.54 -3.97 -8.52
C TYR A 116 -6.33 -3.52 -9.36
N TYR A 117 -5.14 -4.06 -9.09
CA TYR A 117 -3.95 -3.72 -9.86
C TYR A 117 -4.12 -4.01 -11.36
N ARG A 118 -4.64 -5.20 -11.71
CA ARG A 118 -4.90 -5.56 -13.12
C ARG A 118 -5.94 -4.65 -13.76
N TRP A 119 -6.94 -4.20 -13.00
CA TRP A 119 -7.89 -3.19 -13.47
C TRP A 119 -7.18 -1.88 -13.76
N VAL A 120 -6.38 -1.35 -12.83
CA VAL A 120 -5.60 -0.10 -13.03
C VAL A 120 -4.72 -0.20 -14.27
N PHE A 121 -3.97 -1.29 -14.41
CA PHE A 121 -3.06 -1.50 -15.54
C PHE A 121 -3.79 -1.49 -16.89
N ARG A 122 -5.01 -2.05 -16.96
CA ARG A 122 -5.83 -2.06 -18.18
C ARG A 122 -6.46 -0.71 -18.52
N HIS A 123 -6.70 0.14 -17.52
CA HIS A 123 -7.36 1.44 -17.69
C HIS A 123 -6.37 2.60 -17.78
N MET A 124 -5.07 2.33 -17.69
CA MET A 124 -4.04 3.33 -17.98
C MET A 124 -3.83 3.48 -19.47
N GLU A 125 -3.99 4.69 -19.99
CA GLU A 125 -3.77 5.02 -21.41
C GLU A 125 -2.30 4.90 -21.82
N PHE A 126 -1.39 5.22 -20.91
CA PHE A 126 0.05 5.15 -21.15
C PHE A 126 0.82 4.74 -19.90
N ILE A 127 1.76 3.81 -20.06
CA ILE A 127 2.67 3.39 -19.01
C ILE A 127 4.11 3.67 -19.45
N PRO A 128 4.83 4.62 -18.82
CA PRO A 128 6.20 4.94 -19.15
C PRO A 128 7.11 3.69 -19.15
N PRO A 129 8.09 3.60 -20.06
CA PRO A 129 8.96 2.41 -20.17
C PRO A 129 9.72 2.05 -18.89
N LYS A 130 10.04 3.05 -18.06
CA LYS A 130 10.78 2.88 -16.78
C LYS A 130 9.88 2.98 -15.54
N SER A 131 8.55 2.92 -15.71
CA SER A 131 7.63 3.00 -14.57
C SER A 131 7.74 1.76 -13.68
N ARG A 132 7.74 1.97 -12.34
CA ARG A 132 7.72 0.89 -11.34
C ARG A 132 6.50 -0.01 -11.48
N ILE A 133 5.41 0.45 -12.07
CA ILE A 133 4.20 -0.35 -12.29
C ILE A 133 4.47 -1.59 -13.16
N ARG A 134 5.49 -1.54 -14.03
CA ARG A 134 5.90 -2.69 -14.86
C ARG A 134 6.60 -3.79 -14.05
N GLN A 135 7.01 -3.48 -12.83
CA GLN A 135 7.66 -4.43 -11.92
C GLN A 135 6.66 -5.06 -10.95
N TRP A 136 5.40 -4.60 -10.95
CA TRP A 136 4.39 -5.13 -10.04
C TRP A 136 3.98 -6.54 -10.49
N ALA A 137 4.00 -7.47 -9.54
CA ALA A 137 3.58 -8.84 -9.71
C ALA A 137 2.36 -9.11 -8.81
N ASP A 138 1.64 -10.18 -9.13
CA ASP A 138 0.54 -10.62 -8.28
C ASP A 138 1.06 -10.99 -6.89
N THR A 139 0.37 -10.51 -5.86
CA THR A 139 0.62 -10.85 -4.45
C THR A 139 -0.06 -12.16 -4.09
N THR A 140 0.55 -12.94 -3.21
CA THR A 140 -0.02 -14.19 -2.68
C THR A 140 -0.40 -14.05 -1.20
N ALA A 141 -1.36 -14.86 -0.73
CA ALA A 141 -1.72 -14.88 0.69
C ALA A 141 -0.50 -15.16 1.60
N ARG A 142 0.43 -16.00 1.13
CA ARG A 142 1.68 -16.29 1.85
C ARG A 142 2.57 -15.06 1.99
N GLU A 143 2.65 -14.22 0.96
CA GLU A 143 3.40 -12.96 1.03
C GLU A 143 2.73 -12.01 2.02
N LEU A 144 1.39 -11.92 2.03
CA LEU A 144 0.67 -11.09 3.00
C LEU A 144 0.94 -11.50 4.46
N TRP A 145 1.12 -12.79 4.73
CA TRP A 145 1.53 -13.27 6.05
C TRP A 145 2.97 -12.89 6.45
N GLN A 146 3.79 -12.41 5.51
CA GLN A 146 5.20 -12.04 5.72
C GLN A 146 5.43 -10.53 5.70
N TRP A 147 4.41 -9.75 5.36
CA TRP A 147 4.43 -8.29 5.35
C TRP A 147 4.17 -7.73 6.75
#